data_AF-A0A962T6V3-F1
#
_entry.id   AF-A0A962T6V3-F1
#
_cell.length_a   1.000
_cell.length_b   1.000
_cell.length_c   1.000
_cell.angle_alpha   90.00
_cell.angle_beta   90.00
_cell.angle_gamma   90.00
#
_symmetry.space_group_name_H-M   'P 1'
#
loop_
_entity.id
_entity.type
_entity.pdbx_description
1 polymer ?
#
loop_
_entity_poly.entity_id
_entity_poly.type
_entity_poly.pdbx_seq_one_letter_code
_entity_poly.pdbx_strand_id
1 'polypeptide(L)' 'MSTRAGCAWTAQSDVLWITITKGWDGKGRGSVAYQVEPQSNPADRVGSIVLGKYQHRIVQRGPSEGGGGQ' A
#
# COMPACT_ATOMS: atom_id res chain seq x y z
N MET A 1 29.87 -14.66 -13.62
CA MET A 1 28.42 -14.45 -13.40
C MET A 1 28.25 -13.08 -12.77
N SER A 2 27.77 -12.09 -13.54
CA SER A 2 27.62 -10.72 -13.04
C SER A 2 26.50 -10.69 -12.00
N THR A 3 26.80 -10.17 -10.81
CA THR A 3 25.84 -9.98 -9.72
C THR A 3 24.63 -9.25 -10.25
N ARG A 4 23.46 -9.88 -10.20
CA ARG A 4 22.15 -9.37 -10.62
C ARG A 4 22.02 -7.90 -10.24
N ALA A 5 22.25 -6.99 -11.19
CA ALA A 5 22.04 -5.55 -11.00
C ALA A 5 20.63 -5.42 -10.42
N GLY A 6 20.54 -4.86 -9.21
CA GLY A 6 19.36 -4.98 -8.35
C GLY A 6 18.09 -4.80 -9.15
N CYS A 7 17.29 -5.88 -9.27
CA CYS A 7 16.11 -5.91 -10.13
C CYS A 7 15.35 -4.62 -9.91
N ALA A 8 15.20 -3.83 -10.97
CA ALA A 8 14.35 -2.67 -10.92
C ALA A 8 12.95 -3.15 -10.59
N TRP A 9 12.35 -2.54 -9.58
CA TRP A 9 10.97 -2.78 -9.22
C TRP A 9 10.25 -1.44 -9.17
N THR A 10 8.97 -1.49 -9.49
CA THR A 10 8.06 -0.36 -9.42
C THR A 10 6.91 -0.75 -8.52
N ALA A 11 6.58 0.12 -7.58
CA ALA A 11 5.46 -0.02 -6.68
C ALA A 11 4.27 0.76 -7.23
N GLN A 12 3.13 0.10 -7.35
CA GLN A 12 1.88 0.69 -7.81
C GLN A 12 0.72 0.25 -6.92
N SER A 13 -0.20 1.16 -6.59
CA SER A 13 -1.46 0.82 -5.92
C SER A 13 -2.52 0.39 -6.93
N ASP A 14 -3.34 -0.62 -6.59
CA ASP A 14 -4.50 -1.01 -7.40
C ASP A 14 -5.77 -0.19 -7.11
N VAL A 15 -5.72 0.62 -6.04
CA VAL A 15 -6.82 1.44 -5.54
C VAL A 15 -6.42 2.90 -5.43
N LEU A 16 -7.39 3.79 -5.63
CA LEU A 16 -7.19 5.25 -5.61
C LEU A 16 -6.98 5.82 -4.20
N TRP A 17 -7.50 5.16 -3.17
CA TRP A 17 -7.40 5.62 -1.78
C TRP A 17 -6.05 5.26 -1.11
N ILE A 18 -5.16 4.58 -1.82
CA ILE A 18 -3.78 4.32 -1.39
C ILE A 18 -2.84 5.08 -2.32
N THR A 19 -2.14 6.07 -1.76
CA THR A 19 -1.19 6.90 -2.49
C THR A 19 0.23 6.55 -2.07
N ILE A 20 1.06 6.14 -3.01
CA ILE A 20 2.49 5.91 -2.76
C ILE A 20 3.18 7.28 -2.73
N THR A 21 3.74 7.64 -1.58
CA THR A 21 4.39 8.94 -1.36
C THR A 21 5.89 8.91 -1.61
N LYS A 22 6.52 7.74 -1.46
CA LYS A 22 7.97 7.57 -1.69
C LYS A 22 8.32 6.14 -2.09
N GLY A 23 9.37 5.99 -2.91
CA GLY A 23 9.88 4.70 -3.32
C GLY A 23 8.94 4.00 -4.30
N TRP A 24 8.36 4.76 -5.25
CA TRP A 24 7.54 4.19 -6.32
C TRP A 24 8.40 3.42 -7.33
N ASP A 25 9.68 3.72 -7.44
CA ASP A 25 10.67 2.92 -8.15
C ASP A 25 11.92 2.68 -7.28
N GLY A 26 12.60 1.56 -7.54
CA GLY A 26 13.81 1.22 -6.80
C GLY A 26 14.61 0.10 -7.44
N LYS A 27 15.84 -0.07 -6.97
CA LYS A 27 16.76 -1.14 -7.40
C LYS A 27 17.27 -1.87 -6.17
N GLY A 28 17.17 -3.19 -6.17
CA GLY A 28 17.65 -4.00 -5.04
C GLY A 28 16.73 -3.88 -3.82
N ARG A 29 17.28 -3.71 -2.61
CA ARG A 29 16.49 -3.53 -1.38
C ARG A 29 16.11 -2.06 -1.23
N GLY A 30 14.83 -1.76 -1.05
CA GLY A 30 14.36 -0.42 -0.72
C GLY A 30 13.03 -0.47 0.01
N SER A 31 12.56 0.71 0.43
CA SER A 31 11.34 0.87 1.21
C SER A 31 10.34 1.72 0.43
N VAL A 32 9.07 1.33 0.50
CA VAL A 32 7.95 2.08 -0.09
C VAL A 32 7.16 2.71 1.04
N ALA A 33 6.93 4.01 0.96
CA ALA A 33 6.05 4.72 1.87
C ALA A 33 4.74 5.01 1.14
N TYR A 34 3.62 4.77 1.82
CA TYR A 34 2.29 5.01 1.30
C TYR A 34 1.41 5.67 2.36
N GLN A 35 0.40 6.39 1.89
CA GLN A 35 -0.65 6.97 2.70
C GLN A 35 -1.98 6.33 2.31
N VAL A 36 -2.80 6.09 3.32
CA VAL A 36 -4.15 5.55 3.18
C VAL A 36 -5.10 6.70 3.47
N GLU A 37 -5.94 7.06 2.51
CA GLU A 37 -6.96 8.08 2.72
C GLU A 37 -7.96 7.62 3.79
N PRO A 38 -8.49 8.52 4.63
CA PRO A 38 -9.60 8.20 5.50
C PRO A 38 -10.79 7.64 4.72
N GLN A 39 -11.56 6.74 5.35
CA GLN A 39 -12.83 6.28 4.80
C GLN A 39 -13.98 6.65 5.71
N SER A 40 -15.11 7.01 5.13
CA SER A 40 -16.37 7.26 5.84
C SER A 40 -17.31 6.06 5.85
N ASN A 41 -17.05 5.05 5.01
CA ASN A 41 -17.84 3.84 4.95
C ASN A 41 -17.48 2.92 6.12
N PRO A 42 -18.44 2.44 6.93
CA PRO A 42 -18.18 1.47 8.00
C PRO A 42 -17.73 0.10 7.49
N ALA A 43 -17.91 -0.21 6.20
CA ALA A 43 -17.40 -1.43 5.59
C ALA A 43 -15.88 -1.42 5.47
N ASP A 44 -15.25 -2.53 5.82
CA ASP A 44 -13.82 -2.73 5.58
C ASP A 44 -13.53 -2.68 4.07
N ARG A 45 -12.46 -1.98 3.69
CA ARG A 45 -11.97 -1.96 2.31
C ARG A 45 -10.57 -2.53 2.22
N VAL A 46 -10.35 -3.26 1.13
CA VAL A 46 -9.10 -3.96 0.85
C VAL A 46 -8.50 -3.36 -0.40
N GLY A 47 -7.20 -3.07 -0.33
CA GLY A 47 -6.41 -2.57 -1.46
C GLY A 47 -5.05 -3.24 -1.47
N SER A 48 -4.34 -3.13 -2.57
CA SER A 48 -3.03 -3.76 -2.71
C SER A 48 -2.01 -2.81 -3.32
N ILE A 49 -0.77 -2.92 -2.84
CA ILE A 49 0.41 -2.33 -3.50
C ILE A 49 1.19 -3.48 -4.15
N VAL A 50 1.40 -3.39 -5.46
CA VAL A 50 2.12 -4.37 -6.27
C VAL A 50 3.53 -3.86 -6.54
N LEU A 51 4.54 -4.67 -6.24
CA LEU A 51 5.96 -4.43 -6.48
C LEU A 51 6.55 -5.54 -7.36
N GLY A 52 6.41 -5.40 -8.67
CA GLY A 52 6.75 -6.46 -9.61
C GLY A 52 5.94 -7.73 -9.34
N LYS A 53 6.57 -8.76 -8.76
CA LYS A 53 5.92 -10.02 -8.38
C LYS A 53 5.41 -10.08 -6.93
N TYR A 54 5.72 -9.07 -6.13
CA TYR A 54 5.30 -9.02 -4.73
C TYR A 54 4.02 -8.19 -4.61
N GLN A 55 3.12 -8.62 -3.73
CA GLN A 55 1.90 -7.89 -3.44
C GLN A 55 1.79 -7.68 -1.94
N HIS A 56 1.60 -6.44 -1.53
CA HIS A 56 1.32 -6.06 -0.16
C HIS A 56 -0.15 -5.72 -0.02
N ARG A 57 -0.89 -6.56 0.72
CA ARG A 57 -2.32 -6.39 0.98
C ARG A 57 -2.53 -5.45 2.16
N ILE A 58 -3.36 -4.43 1.97
CA ILE A 58 -3.72 -3.43 2.96
C ILE A 58 -5.21 -3.58 3.25
N VAL A 59 -5.56 -3.70 4.52
CA VAL A 59 -6.95 -3.73 4.99
C VAL A 59 -7.17 -2.48 5.81
N GLN A 60 -8.01 -1.57 5.29
CA GLN A 60 -8.47 -0.42 6.04
C GLN A 60 -9.84 -0.77 6.62
N ARG A 61 -9.90 -0.81 7.95
CA ARG A 61 -11.18 -0.98 8.64
C ARG A 61 -12.02 0.28 8.51
N GLY A 62 -13.34 0.11 8.45
CA GLY A 62 -14.26 1.24 8.53
C GLY A 62 -14.04 2.02 9.83
N PRO A 63 -14.39 3.32 9.88
CA PRO A 63 -14.51 3.99 11.16
C PRO A 63 -15.52 3.19 11.99
N SER A 64 -15.18 2.94 13.25
CA SER A 64 -16.17 2.47 14.20
C SER A 64 -17.26 3.54 14.25
N GLU A 65 -18.46 3.24 13.74
CA GLU A 65 -19.64 4.04 14.05
C GLU A 65 -19.64 4.21 15.57
N GLY A 66 -19.52 5.45 16.02
CA GLY A 66 -19.38 5.75 17.44
C GLY A 66 -20.56 5.15 18.18
N GLY A 67 -20.34 4.00 18.82
CA GLY A 67 -21.14 3.58 19.94
C GLY A 67 -20.90 4.60 21.04
N GLY A 68 -21.81 5.58 21.14
CA GLY A 68 -21.93 6.35 22.37
C GLY A 68 -22.08 5.38 23.53
N GLY A 69 -21.23 5.52 24.55
CA GLY A 69 -21.37 4.73 25.77
C GLY A 69 -20.11 4.63 26.62
N GLN A 70 -19.76 5.73 27.29
CA GLN A 70 -19.86 5.87 28.76
C GLN A 70 -19.38 7.26 29.18
#